data_AF-A0A955KMW1-F1
#
_entry.id   AF-A0A955KMW1-F1
#
_cell.length_a   1.000
_cell.length_b   1.000
_cell.length_c   1.000
_cell.angle_alpha   90.00
_cell.angle_beta   90.00
_cell.angle_gamma   90.00
#
_symmetry.space_group_name_H-M   'P 1'
#
loop_
_entity.id
_entity.type
_entity.pdbx_description
1 polymer ?
#
loop_
_entity_poly.entity_id
_entity_poly.type
_entity_poly.pdbx_seq_one_letter_code
_entity_poly.pdbx_strand_id
1 'polypeptide(L)'
;MVRSQRMQFIPVRTRTMNPPQDDLFEVLDEFLPVIQEGDVVLISSKVVAIHEGRCVSAAAFDKEKHVEEEAELVIPRSYWPSPLTFTNHMLVGSAGVDQSNSNGYYTLLPKEPFVSAEYIHTYLRQRFGLNEAGVVITDSHSVLARYGAVGGAIAWWGFSPLLDHRGKKDLFGRAIQYERSNLVDGLAAGATVVMGEVAESTPVVIAREVPNLKFVSGNTKNELFVSFREDTLRVLYERFLS
;
A
#
# COMPACT_ATOMS: atom_id res chain seq x y z
N MET A 1 -18.40 23.93 -21.02
CA MET A 1 -16.95 23.59 -20.98
C MET A 1 -16.82 22.35 -20.13
N VAL A 2 -16.56 21.18 -20.72
CA VAL A 2 -16.19 19.99 -19.94
C VAL A 2 -14.80 20.29 -19.38
N ARG A 3 -14.68 20.52 -18.06
CA ARG A 3 -13.35 20.61 -17.43
C ARG A 3 -12.62 19.32 -17.82
N SER A 4 -11.48 19.45 -18.48
CA SER A 4 -10.57 18.33 -18.68
C SER A 4 -10.19 17.83 -17.28
N GLN A 5 -10.83 16.75 -16.82
CA GLN A 5 -10.44 16.08 -15.58
C GLN A 5 -9.05 15.52 -15.82
N ARG A 6 -8.06 16.09 -15.14
CA ARG A 6 -6.69 15.60 -15.12
C ARG A 6 -6.48 14.99 -13.76
N MET A 7 -6.18 13.69 -13.73
CA MET A 7 -5.77 13.02 -12.51
C MET A 7 -4.49 13.68 -11.97
N GLN A 8 -4.41 13.85 -10.65
CA GLN A 8 -3.28 14.47 -9.96
C GLN A 8 -2.82 13.60 -8.81
N PHE A 9 -1.50 13.57 -8.57
CA PHE A 9 -0.92 13.17 -7.28
C PHE A 9 -0.42 14.41 -6.58
N ILE A 10 -0.98 14.71 -5.41
CA ILE A 10 -0.67 15.91 -4.62
C ILE A 10 0.13 15.47 -3.38
N PRO A 11 1.43 15.82 -3.28
CA PRO A 11 2.24 15.46 -2.12
C PRO A 11 1.78 16.19 -0.87
N VAL A 12 1.78 15.49 0.26
CA VAL A 12 1.52 16.06 1.59
C VAL A 12 2.78 15.86 2.42
N ARG A 13 3.56 16.93 2.55
CA ARG A 13 4.77 16.94 3.37
C ARG A 13 4.37 17.10 4.84
N THR A 14 4.93 16.27 5.71
CA THR A 14 4.61 16.24 7.14
C THR A 14 5.84 16.52 7.99
N ARG A 15 5.65 16.71 9.30
CA ARG A 15 6.72 16.46 10.27
C ARG A 15 7.15 14.99 10.24
N THR A 16 8.35 14.70 10.73
CA THR A 16 8.80 13.33 10.95
C THR A 16 7.98 12.69 12.08
N MET A 17 7.54 11.44 11.89
CA MET A 17 6.94 10.63 12.94
C MET A 17 8.03 9.87 13.71
N ASN A 18 7.98 9.93 15.04
CA ASN A 18 9.02 9.39 15.90
C ASN A 18 8.70 7.96 16.35
N PRO A 19 9.54 6.96 16.06
CA PRO A 19 9.45 5.66 16.70
C PRO A 19 9.84 5.75 18.20
N PRO A 20 9.36 4.85 19.06
CA PRO A 20 8.63 3.64 18.68
C PRO A 20 7.14 3.87 18.40
N GLN A 21 6.57 5.01 18.78
CA GLN A 21 5.17 5.34 18.53
C GLN A 21 4.94 6.85 18.45
N ASP A 22 4.12 7.28 17.49
CA ASP A 22 3.69 8.66 17.27
C ASP A 22 2.27 8.68 16.67
N ASP A 23 1.52 9.76 16.78
CA ASP A 23 0.13 9.78 16.33
C ASP A 23 -0.02 10.22 14.86
N LEU A 24 -0.44 9.28 14.00
CA LEU A 24 -0.73 9.58 12.59
C LEU A 24 -1.91 10.54 12.45
N PHE A 25 -2.93 10.46 13.31
CA PHE A 25 -4.10 11.33 13.23
C PHE A 25 -3.75 12.76 13.58
N GLU A 26 -2.89 13.01 14.56
CA GLU A 26 -2.36 14.35 14.83
C GLU A 26 -1.59 14.90 13.62
N VAL A 27 -0.78 14.07 12.97
CA VAL A 27 -0.08 14.46 11.73
C VAL A 27 -1.06 14.78 10.60
N LEU A 28 -2.11 13.98 10.43
CA LEU A 28 -3.15 14.29 9.44
C LEU A 28 -3.91 15.56 9.85
N ASP A 29 -4.15 15.81 11.13
CA ASP A 29 -4.78 17.03 11.67
C ASP A 29 -4.02 18.29 11.29
N GLU A 30 -2.70 18.26 11.46
CA GLU A 30 -1.86 19.41 11.21
C GLU A 30 -1.52 19.61 9.72
N PHE A 31 -1.25 18.54 8.98
CA PHE A 31 -0.61 18.63 7.66
C PHE A 31 -1.49 18.27 6.46
N LEU A 32 -2.55 17.47 6.64
CA LEU A 32 -3.42 17.08 5.52
C LEU A 32 -4.31 18.26 5.11
N PRO A 33 -4.21 18.77 3.86
CA PRO A 33 -5.12 19.80 3.40
C PRO A 33 -6.54 19.26 3.28
N VAL A 34 -7.51 20.16 3.09
CA VAL A 34 -8.90 19.76 2.82
C VAL A 34 -8.94 18.86 1.58
N ILE A 35 -9.36 17.62 1.80
CA ILE A 35 -9.68 16.66 0.74
C ILE A 35 -11.13 16.83 0.30
N GLN A 36 -11.43 16.42 -0.92
CA GLN A 36 -12.76 16.56 -1.54
C GLN A 36 -13.36 15.19 -1.87
N GLU A 37 -14.66 15.17 -2.16
CA GLU A 37 -15.34 13.97 -2.66
C GLU A 37 -14.59 13.39 -3.87
N GLY A 38 -14.40 12.08 -3.88
CA GLY A 38 -13.67 11.38 -4.93
C GLY A 38 -12.16 11.24 -4.70
N ASP A 39 -11.57 11.92 -3.72
CA ASP A 39 -10.14 11.82 -3.43
C ASP A 39 -9.78 10.44 -2.83
N VAL A 40 -8.60 9.94 -3.19
CA VAL A 40 -7.99 8.76 -2.57
C VAL A 40 -6.72 9.19 -1.85
N VAL A 41 -6.66 8.96 -0.54
CA VAL A 41 -5.49 9.28 0.28
C VAL A 41 -4.59 8.06 0.38
N LEU A 42 -3.38 8.14 -0.17
CA LEU A 42 -2.35 7.12 -0.09
C LEU A 42 -1.39 7.43 1.04
N ILE A 43 -1.11 6.44 1.89
CA ILE A 43 -0.32 6.60 3.11
C ILE A 43 0.73 5.49 3.16
N SER A 44 1.98 5.87 3.43
CA SER A 44 3.06 4.89 3.59
C SER A 44 2.82 3.96 4.79
N SER A 45 3.10 2.67 4.60
CA SER A 45 3.02 1.62 5.61
C SER A 45 3.81 1.98 6.88
N LYS A 46 4.94 2.69 6.72
CA LYS A 46 5.86 3.05 7.79
C LYS A 46 5.22 3.98 8.82
N VAL A 47 4.52 5.01 8.38
CA VAL A 47 3.85 5.95 9.31
C VAL A 47 2.65 5.31 9.99
N VAL A 48 1.96 4.39 9.32
CA VAL A 48 0.91 3.57 9.94
C VAL A 48 1.50 2.62 10.98
N ALA A 49 2.62 1.97 10.67
CA ALA A 49 3.31 1.09 11.60
C ALA A 49 3.83 1.83 12.83
N ILE A 50 4.43 3.02 12.67
CA ILE A 50 4.83 3.87 13.80
C ILE A 50 3.60 4.24 14.63
N HIS A 51 2.47 4.57 14.01
CA HIS A 51 1.23 4.84 14.75
C HIS A 51 0.75 3.68 15.61
N GLU A 52 0.86 2.46 15.09
CA GLU A 52 0.50 1.23 15.78
C GLU A 52 1.55 0.80 16.83
N GLY A 53 2.66 1.54 16.98
CA GLY A 53 3.75 1.15 17.88
C GLY A 53 4.54 -0.07 17.37
N ARG A 54 4.50 -0.35 16.06
CA ARG A 54 5.13 -1.51 15.40
C ARG A 54 6.62 -1.30 15.16
N CYS A 55 7.31 -0.79 16.17
CA CYS A 55 8.73 -0.49 16.15
C CYS A 55 9.45 -1.26 17.26
N VAL A 56 10.52 -1.96 16.91
CA VAL A 56 11.33 -2.75 17.86
C VAL A 56 12.73 -2.15 17.96
N SER A 57 13.25 -1.99 19.18
CA SER A 57 14.58 -1.42 19.40
C SER A 57 15.67 -2.24 18.71
N ALA A 58 16.51 -1.61 17.91
CA ALA A 58 17.59 -2.29 17.17
C ALA A 58 18.61 -2.97 18.09
N ALA A 59 18.79 -2.46 19.32
CA ALA A 59 19.69 -3.05 20.30
C ALA A 59 19.23 -4.42 20.82
N ALA A 60 17.92 -4.71 20.74
CA ALA A 60 17.31 -5.95 21.18
C ALA A 60 16.73 -6.77 20.02
N PHE A 61 17.03 -6.38 18.77
CA PHE A 61 16.36 -6.94 17.60
C PHE A 61 17.08 -8.17 17.05
N ASP A 62 16.45 -9.33 17.23
CA ASP A 62 16.79 -10.54 16.48
C ASP A 62 16.06 -10.51 15.13
N LYS A 63 16.77 -10.09 14.08
CA LYS A 63 16.17 -9.92 12.76
C LYS A 63 15.66 -11.23 12.16
N GLU A 64 16.37 -12.33 12.33
CA GLU A 64 15.97 -13.62 11.76
C GLU A 64 14.66 -14.09 12.40
N LYS A 65 14.60 -14.06 13.74
CA LYS A 65 13.41 -14.43 14.48
C LYS A 65 12.18 -13.58 14.12
N HIS A 66 12.32 -12.26 14.07
CA HIS A 66 11.18 -11.39 13.73
C HIS A 66 10.73 -11.59 12.28
N VAL A 67 11.66 -11.83 11.34
CA VAL A 67 11.29 -12.14 9.95
C VAL A 67 10.49 -13.43 9.87
N GLU A 68 10.85 -14.45 10.64
CA GLU A 68 10.09 -15.70 10.71
C GLU A 68 8.70 -15.53 11.35
N GLU A 69 8.59 -14.68 12.38
CA GLU A 69 7.31 -14.40 13.06
C GLU A 69 6.35 -13.54 12.21
N GLU A 70 6.89 -12.67 11.36
CA GLU A 70 6.09 -11.73 10.55
C GLU A 70 5.83 -12.22 9.11
N ALA A 71 6.61 -13.18 8.60
CA ALA A 71 6.40 -13.72 7.26
C ALA A 71 5.34 -14.83 7.23
N GLU A 72 4.49 -14.81 6.20
CA GLU A 72 3.60 -15.95 5.89
C GLU A 72 4.37 -17.10 5.24
N LEU A 73 5.41 -16.77 4.48
CA LEU A 73 6.35 -17.72 3.89
C LEU A 73 7.74 -17.11 3.84
N VAL A 74 8.75 -17.85 4.30
CA VAL A 74 10.16 -17.49 4.14
C VAL A 74 10.76 -18.32 3.01
N ILE A 75 11.35 -17.67 2.02
CA ILE A 75 12.06 -18.30 0.90
C ILE A 75 13.55 -17.95 1.03
N PRO A 76 14.39 -18.89 1.48
CA PRO A 76 15.82 -18.68 1.62
C PRO A 76 16.49 -18.37 0.26
N ARG A 77 17.47 -17.45 0.26
CA ARG A 77 18.27 -17.11 -0.93
C ARG A 77 19.74 -16.93 -0.55
N SER A 78 20.61 -17.86 -0.95
CA SER A 78 22.05 -17.83 -0.60
C SER A 78 22.86 -16.76 -1.35
N TYR A 79 22.32 -16.22 -2.44
CA TYR A 79 22.98 -15.24 -3.31
C TYR A 79 22.60 -13.78 -2.99
N TRP A 80 21.81 -13.55 -1.93
CA TRP A 80 21.35 -12.22 -1.51
C TRP A 80 21.43 -12.11 0.02
N PRO A 81 21.76 -10.94 0.60
CA PRO A 81 21.98 -10.80 2.04
C PRO A 81 20.73 -10.95 2.92
N SER A 82 19.54 -11.09 2.34
CA SER A 82 18.29 -11.25 3.07
C SER A 82 17.39 -12.30 2.42
N PRO A 83 16.55 -13.01 3.20
CA PRO A 83 15.55 -13.90 2.62
C PRO A 83 14.54 -13.11 1.77
N LEU A 84 13.92 -13.79 0.79
CA LEU A 84 12.63 -13.32 0.29
C LEU A 84 11.56 -13.79 1.26
N THR A 85 10.52 -13.00 1.44
CA THR A 85 9.34 -13.44 2.16
C THR A 85 8.10 -13.13 1.34
N PHE A 86 7.05 -13.88 1.61
CA PHE A 86 5.70 -13.48 1.29
C PHE A 86 5.05 -12.95 2.57
N THR A 87 4.63 -11.69 2.54
CA THR A 87 4.02 -11.01 3.70
C THR A 87 2.99 -10.00 3.18
N ASN A 88 1.79 -10.02 3.73
CA ASN A 88 0.68 -9.13 3.34
C ASN A 88 0.44 -9.15 1.82
N HIS A 89 0.43 -10.35 1.23
CA HIS A 89 0.25 -10.57 -0.21
C HIS A 89 1.34 -10.00 -1.13
N MET A 90 2.50 -9.62 -0.59
CA MET A 90 3.63 -9.12 -1.38
C MET A 90 4.88 -9.99 -1.22
N LEU A 91 5.67 -10.06 -2.29
CA LEU A 91 7.04 -10.57 -2.24
C LEU A 91 7.98 -9.44 -1.82
N VAL A 92 8.42 -9.47 -0.56
CA VAL A 92 9.28 -8.43 0.05
C VAL A 92 10.54 -9.04 0.64
N GLY A 93 11.56 -8.21 0.86
CA GLY A 93 12.74 -8.61 1.61
C GLY A 93 12.46 -8.59 3.11
N SER A 94 12.86 -9.64 3.83
CA SER A 94 12.80 -9.67 5.30
C SER A 94 11.44 -9.23 5.88
N ALA A 95 10.31 -9.73 5.34
CA ALA A 95 8.96 -9.43 5.84
C ALA A 95 8.58 -7.93 5.87
N GLY A 96 9.26 -7.08 5.11
CA GLY A 96 9.07 -5.63 5.16
C GLY A 96 9.70 -4.98 6.41
N VAL A 97 10.46 -5.74 7.20
CA VAL A 97 11.20 -5.21 8.35
C VAL A 97 12.28 -4.24 7.86
N ASP A 98 12.15 -2.98 8.27
CA ASP A 98 13.01 -1.90 7.78
C ASP A 98 13.65 -1.08 8.92
N GLN A 99 14.97 -0.90 8.84
CA GLN A 99 15.75 -0.07 9.77
C GLN A 99 15.85 1.40 9.31
N SER A 100 15.68 1.65 8.02
CA SER A 100 15.79 3.00 7.46
C SER A 100 14.69 3.89 8.01
N ASN A 101 14.99 5.18 8.21
CA ASN A 101 14.04 6.17 8.74
C ASN A 101 13.35 5.77 10.06
N SER A 102 13.99 4.91 10.86
CA SER A 102 13.43 4.35 12.10
C SER A 102 14.23 4.71 13.36
N ASN A 103 15.15 5.68 13.30
CA ASN A 103 15.86 6.28 14.46
C ASN A 103 16.32 5.29 15.56
N GLY A 104 17.04 4.23 15.21
CA GLY A 104 17.52 3.22 16.17
C GLY A 104 16.53 2.08 16.45
N TYR A 105 15.42 2.02 15.71
CA TYR A 105 14.44 0.94 15.72
C TYR A 105 14.41 0.22 14.36
N TYR A 106 13.80 -0.96 14.35
CA TYR A 106 13.25 -1.59 13.16
C TYR A 106 11.74 -1.35 13.14
N THR A 107 11.22 -0.89 12.01
CA THR A 107 9.78 -0.75 11.80
C THR A 107 9.29 -2.00 11.07
N LEU A 108 8.30 -2.66 11.66
CA LEU A 108 7.59 -3.79 11.06
C LEU A 108 6.45 -3.26 10.18
N LEU A 109 5.79 -4.12 9.42
CA LEU A 109 4.56 -3.74 8.73
C LEU A 109 3.40 -3.53 9.75
N PRO A 110 2.38 -2.71 9.38
CA PRO A 110 1.15 -2.61 10.14
C PRO A 110 0.57 -4.00 10.43
N LYS A 111 0.02 -4.20 11.64
CA LYS A 111 -0.35 -5.54 12.11
C LYS A 111 -1.52 -6.12 11.33
N GLU A 112 -2.53 -5.31 11.08
CA GLU A 112 -3.73 -5.67 10.32
C GLU A 112 -4.04 -4.53 9.33
N PRO A 113 -3.30 -4.42 8.20
CA PRO A 113 -3.34 -3.24 7.35
C PRO A 113 -4.74 -2.83 6.86
N PHE A 114 -5.65 -3.79 6.63
CA PHE A 114 -7.04 -3.48 6.24
C PHE A 114 -7.87 -2.85 7.36
N VAL A 115 -7.63 -3.25 8.61
CA VAL A 115 -8.28 -2.64 9.77
C VAL A 115 -7.80 -1.20 9.92
N SER A 116 -6.50 -0.96 9.76
CA SER A 116 -5.91 0.38 9.78
C SER A 116 -6.45 1.25 8.64
N ALA A 117 -6.57 0.71 7.43
CA ALA A 117 -7.15 1.42 6.29
C ALA A 117 -8.62 1.79 6.51
N GLU A 118 -9.42 0.90 7.10
CA GLU A 118 -10.82 1.16 7.47
C GLU A 118 -10.93 2.28 8.52
N TYR A 119 -10.09 2.25 9.56
CA TYR A 119 -10.07 3.28 10.60
C TYR A 119 -9.67 4.65 10.05
N ILE A 120 -8.58 4.71 9.26
CA ILE A 120 -8.13 5.95 8.61
C ILE A 120 -9.23 6.50 7.69
N HIS A 121 -9.83 5.65 6.86
CA HIS A 121 -10.93 6.05 5.98
C HIS A 121 -12.11 6.62 6.77
N THR A 122 -12.51 5.96 7.86
CA THR A 122 -13.62 6.41 8.71
C THR A 122 -13.31 7.76 9.35
N TYR A 123 -12.11 7.92 9.89
CA TYR A 123 -11.63 9.18 10.47
C TYR A 123 -11.65 10.32 9.44
N LEU A 124 -11.09 10.10 8.24
CA LEU A 124 -11.05 11.11 7.18
C LEU A 124 -12.44 11.52 6.72
N ARG A 125 -13.35 10.55 6.52
CA ARG A 125 -14.74 10.83 6.14
C ARG A 125 -15.48 11.65 7.19
N GLN A 126 -15.31 11.31 8.47
CA GLN A 126 -15.95 12.05 9.56
C GLN A 126 -15.40 13.48 9.67
N ARG A 127 -14.08 13.63 9.60
CA ARG A 127 -13.42 14.92 9.72
C ARG A 127 -13.78 15.89 8.60
N PHE A 128 -13.84 15.41 7.36
CA PHE A 128 -14.09 16.27 6.19
C PHE A 128 -15.55 16.23 5.71
N GLY A 129 -16.42 15.44 6.37
CA GLY A 129 -17.84 15.32 6.00
C GLY A 129 -18.06 14.66 4.63
N LEU A 130 -17.22 13.70 4.26
CA LEU A 130 -17.22 13.07 2.93
C LEU A 130 -18.07 11.81 2.88
N ASN A 131 -18.73 11.58 1.74
CA ASN A 131 -19.45 10.35 1.46
C ASN A 131 -18.59 9.35 0.70
N GLU A 132 -17.78 9.84 -0.22
CA GLU A 132 -16.96 9.10 -1.17
C GLU A 132 -15.50 9.53 -1.04
N ALA A 133 -14.71 8.72 -0.32
CA ALA A 133 -13.27 8.88 -0.20
C ALA A 133 -12.61 7.50 -0.21
N GLY A 134 -11.38 7.43 -0.71
CA GLY A 134 -10.59 6.21 -0.70
C GLY A 134 -9.38 6.34 0.23
N VAL A 135 -8.92 5.22 0.77
CA VAL A 135 -7.62 5.12 1.44
C VAL A 135 -6.84 3.97 0.82
N VAL A 136 -5.54 4.15 0.64
CA VAL A 136 -4.60 3.08 0.28
C VAL A 136 -3.41 3.15 1.22
N ILE A 137 -3.02 2.03 1.81
CA ILE A 137 -1.74 1.91 2.52
C ILE A 137 -0.74 1.28 1.54
N THR A 138 0.38 1.96 1.34
CA THR A 138 1.39 1.61 0.34
C THR A 138 2.69 1.17 0.99
N ASP A 139 3.38 0.22 0.39
CA ASP A 139 4.73 -0.17 0.78
C ASP A 139 5.60 -0.44 -0.44
N SER A 140 6.92 -0.32 -0.27
CA SER A 140 7.87 -0.50 -1.36
C SER A 140 8.26 -1.97 -1.50
N HIS A 141 8.14 -2.54 -2.70
CA HIS A 141 8.52 -3.92 -2.99
C HIS A 141 9.38 -4.05 -4.25
N SER A 142 10.00 -5.22 -4.42
CA SER A 142 10.76 -5.54 -5.63
C SER A 142 9.87 -6.22 -6.68
N VAL A 143 10.09 -5.89 -7.94
CA VAL A 143 9.41 -6.57 -9.07
C VAL A 143 10.35 -7.59 -9.70
N LEU A 144 9.80 -8.77 -10.04
CA LEU A 144 10.58 -9.84 -10.68
C LEU A 144 11.32 -9.34 -11.93
N ALA A 145 12.60 -9.71 -12.01
CA ALA A 145 13.49 -9.41 -13.15
C ALA A 145 13.69 -7.91 -13.46
N ARG A 146 13.50 -7.02 -12.48
CA ARG A 146 13.75 -5.57 -12.60
C ARG A 146 14.58 -5.06 -11.42
N TYR A 147 15.43 -4.07 -11.68
CA TYR A 147 16.10 -3.30 -10.62
C TYR A 147 15.19 -2.19 -10.11
N GLY A 148 15.37 -1.85 -8.83
CA GLY A 148 14.61 -0.79 -8.15
C GLY A 148 13.38 -1.31 -7.42
N ALA A 149 12.93 -0.53 -6.44
CA ALA A 149 11.66 -0.74 -5.75
C ALA A 149 10.53 0.03 -6.45
N VAL A 150 9.30 -0.42 -6.23
CA VAL A 150 8.07 0.28 -6.63
C VAL A 150 7.05 0.17 -5.50
N GLY A 151 6.13 1.12 -5.41
CA GLY A 151 5.00 1.03 -4.49
C GLY A 151 4.00 -0.05 -4.89
N GLY A 152 3.58 -0.85 -3.91
CA GLY A 152 2.41 -1.73 -3.97
C GLY A 152 1.43 -1.40 -2.86
N ALA A 153 0.15 -1.73 -3.05
CA ALA A 153 -0.89 -1.56 -2.04
C ALA A 153 -0.92 -2.77 -1.10
N ILE A 154 -0.75 -2.55 0.20
CA ILE A 154 -0.92 -3.61 1.23
C ILE A 154 -2.33 -3.62 1.81
N ALA A 155 -3.04 -2.51 1.70
CA ALA A 155 -4.45 -2.39 2.06
C ALA A 155 -5.10 -1.21 1.35
N TRP A 156 -6.43 -1.27 1.23
CA TRP A 156 -7.24 -0.16 0.73
C TRP A 156 -8.64 -0.21 1.35
N TRP A 157 -9.35 0.91 1.30
CA TRP A 157 -10.72 1.00 1.75
C TRP A 157 -11.52 2.08 1.00
N GLY A 158 -12.83 1.88 0.89
CA GLY A 158 -13.79 2.84 0.31
C GLY A 158 -14.06 2.68 -1.19
N PHE A 159 -13.26 1.90 -1.92
CA PHE A 159 -13.42 1.73 -3.38
C PHE A 159 -13.00 0.33 -3.87
N SER A 160 -13.43 -0.01 -5.08
CA SER A 160 -13.05 -1.29 -5.72
C SER A 160 -11.60 -1.23 -6.23
N PRO A 161 -10.77 -2.26 -5.94
CA PRO A 161 -9.35 -2.26 -6.27
C PRO A 161 -9.06 -2.47 -7.76
N LEU A 162 -10.06 -2.93 -8.52
CA LEU A 162 -9.94 -3.27 -9.93
C LEU A 162 -10.84 -2.40 -10.79
N LEU A 163 -10.35 -2.02 -11.97
CA LEU A 163 -11.20 -1.56 -13.05
C LEU A 163 -11.56 -2.75 -13.93
N ASP A 164 -12.81 -3.20 -13.86
CA ASP A 164 -13.30 -4.27 -14.73
C ASP A 164 -13.60 -3.76 -16.14
N HIS A 165 -12.95 -4.35 -17.14
CA HIS A 165 -13.14 -4.00 -18.54
C HIS A 165 -13.90 -5.08 -19.31
N ARG A 166 -14.22 -6.22 -18.68
CA ARG A 166 -14.94 -7.30 -19.34
C ARG A 166 -16.30 -6.82 -19.85
N GLY A 167 -16.64 -7.21 -21.07
CA GLY A 167 -17.85 -6.77 -21.78
C GLY A 167 -17.77 -5.38 -22.42
N LYS A 168 -16.79 -4.53 -22.06
CA LYS A 168 -16.55 -3.26 -22.77
C LYS A 168 -15.98 -3.55 -24.16
N LYS A 169 -16.19 -2.63 -25.10
CA LYS A 169 -15.65 -2.74 -26.47
C LYS A 169 -14.28 -2.06 -26.57
N ASP A 170 -13.36 -2.71 -27.27
CA ASP A 170 -12.09 -2.10 -27.69
C ASP A 170 -12.32 -1.03 -28.78
N LEU A 171 -11.23 -0.39 -29.23
CA LEU A 171 -11.26 0.65 -30.27
C LEU A 171 -11.83 0.18 -31.63
N PHE A 172 -11.99 -1.13 -31.83
CA PHE A 172 -12.49 -1.75 -33.05
C PHE A 172 -13.80 -2.53 -32.81
N GLY A 173 -14.46 -2.29 -31.67
CA GLY A 173 -15.77 -2.86 -31.36
C GLY A 173 -15.76 -4.28 -30.80
N ARG A 174 -14.58 -4.91 -30.57
CA ARG A 174 -14.50 -6.26 -30.01
C ARG A 174 -14.69 -6.21 -28.50
N ALA A 175 -15.49 -7.13 -27.96
CA ALA A 175 -15.73 -7.22 -26.53
C ALA A 175 -14.51 -7.78 -25.80
N ILE A 176 -14.04 -7.07 -24.78
CA ILE A 176 -13.00 -7.51 -23.86
C ILE A 176 -13.50 -8.69 -23.02
N GLN A 177 -12.71 -9.76 -22.94
CA GLN A 177 -13.10 -11.01 -22.26
C GLN A 177 -12.51 -11.16 -20.86
N TYR A 178 -11.28 -10.68 -20.63
CA TYR A 178 -10.52 -11.01 -19.41
C TYR A 178 -9.96 -9.80 -18.66
N GLU A 179 -9.74 -8.68 -19.35
CA GLU A 179 -8.94 -7.57 -18.85
C GLU A 179 -9.56 -6.90 -17.62
N ARG A 180 -8.74 -6.77 -16.57
CA ARG A 180 -9.03 -6.02 -15.34
C ARG A 180 -7.77 -5.25 -14.99
N SER A 181 -7.85 -3.94 -14.85
CA SER A 181 -6.69 -3.14 -14.41
C SER A 181 -6.58 -3.16 -12.90
N ASN A 182 -5.38 -3.43 -12.38
CA ASN A 182 -5.08 -3.30 -10.97
C ASN A 182 -4.91 -1.81 -10.62
N LEU A 183 -6.00 -1.20 -10.16
CA LEU A 183 -6.06 0.23 -9.91
C LEU A 183 -5.25 0.61 -8.68
N VAL A 184 -5.38 -0.15 -7.58
CA VAL A 184 -4.72 0.16 -6.31
C VAL A 184 -3.21 0.09 -6.39
N ASP A 185 -2.63 -0.91 -7.06
CA ASP A 185 -1.18 -0.97 -7.24
C ASP A 185 -0.69 0.09 -8.24
N GLY A 186 -1.48 0.43 -9.26
CA GLY A 186 -1.17 1.56 -10.15
C GLY A 186 -1.12 2.89 -9.40
N LEU A 187 -2.07 3.11 -8.49
CA LEU A 187 -2.10 4.28 -7.61
C LEU A 187 -0.91 4.27 -6.62
N ALA A 188 -0.63 3.12 -5.99
CA ALA A 188 0.48 2.96 -5.06
C ALA A 188 1.84 3.24 -5.72
N ALA A 189 2.06 2.70 -6.91
CA ALA A 189 3.27 2.94 -7.69
C ALA A 189 3.44 4.44 -8.01
N GLY A 190 2.38 5.10 -8.49
CA GLY A 190 2.41 6.54 -8.80
C GLY A 190 2.61 7.42 -7.57
N ALA A 191 1.98 7.09 -6.45
CA ALA A 191 2.16 7.81 -5.20
C ALA A 191 3.58 7.65 -4.65
N THR A 192 4.17 6.46 -4.73
CA THR A 192 5.54 6.21 -4.21
C THR A 192 6.59 7.03 -4.95
N VAL A 193 6.41 7.25 -6.26
CA VAL A 193 7.24 8.20 -7.04
C VAL A 193 7.21 9.62 -6.45
N VAL A 194 6.04 10.03 -5.94
CA VAL A 194 5.82 11.36 -5.35
C VAL A 194 6.27 11.42 -3.89
N MET A 195 6.08 10.34 -3.12
CA MET A 195 6.53 10.22 -1.74
C MET A 195 8.06 10.28 -1.63
N GLY A 196 8.75 9.66 -2.59
CA GLY A 196 10.18 9.36 -2.48
C GLY A 196 10.45 8.18 -1.54
N GLU A 197 11.71 7.77 -1.47
CA GLU A 197 12.13 6.57 -0.73
C GLU A 197 13.04 6.90 0.48
N VAL A 198 13.44 8.17 0.64
CA VAL A 198 14.54 8.54 1.55
C VAL A 198 14.07 9.59 2.57
N ALA A 199 14.41 10.86 2.37
CA ALA A 199 14.29 11.92 3.39
C ALA A 199 13.26 13.00 3.03
N GLU A 200 12.47 12.79 1.99
CA GLU A 200 11.51 13.75 1.44
C GLU A 200 10.42 14.14 2.46
N SER A 201 10.17 13.28 3.45
CA SER A 201 9.17 13.49 4.51
C SER A 201 7.76 13.74 3.94
N THR A 202 7.41 12.98 2.90
CA THR A 202 6.10 13.04 2.22
C THR A 202 5.42 11.67 2.30
N PRO A 203 5.01 11.22 3.50
CA PRO A 203 4.44 9.88 3.67
C PRO A 203 2.97 9.77 3.20
N VAL A 204 2.37 10.89 2.79
CA VAL A 204 0.97 10.97 2.36
C VAL A 204 0.88 11.62 0.99
N VAL A 205 0.04 11.07 0.11
CA VAL A 205 -0.24 11.61 -1.22
C VAL A 205 -1.74 11.54 -1.47
N ILE A 206 -2.31 12.61 -2.01
CA ILE A 206 -3.72 12.62 -2.45
C ILE A 206 -3.74 12.32 -3.95
N ALA A 207 -4.38 11.22 -4.35
CA ALA A 207 -4.76 10.98 -5.74
C ALA A 207 -6.16 11.57 -5.98
N ARG A 208 -6.21 12.60 -6.83
CA ARG A 208 -7.40 13.40 -7.12
C ARG A 208 -7.85 13.21 -8.56
N GLU A 209 -9.17 13.23 -8.78
CA GLU A 209 -9.81 12.99 -10.09
C GLU A 209 -9.37 11.64 -10.71
N VAL A 210 -9.33 10.57 -9.91
CA VAL A 210 -9.01 9.21 -10.40
C VAL A 210 -10.13 8.73 -11.33
N PRO A 211 -9.83 8.40 -12.59
CA PRO A 211 -10.87 8.08 -13.57
C PRO A 211 -11.52 6.73 -13.29
N ASN A 212 -12.85 6.68 -13.45
CA ASN A 212 -13.67 5.47 -13.30
C ASN A 212 -13.59 4.81 -11.91
N LEU A 213 -13.27 5.58 -10.87
CA LEU A 213 -13.29 5.11 -9.50
C LEU A 213 -14.70 4.67 -9.10
N LYS A 214 -14.83 3.48 -8.54
CA LYS A 214 -16.11 2.93 -8.06
C LYS A 214 -16.05 2.82 -6.54
N PHE A 215 -16.77 3.69 -5.85
CA PHE A 215 -16.93 3.62 -4.41
C PHE A 215 -17.80 2.43 -4.01
N VAL A 216 -17.40 1.75 -2.94
CA VAL A 216 -18.06 0.57 -2.40
C VAL A 216 -18.00 0.62 -0.88
N SER A 217 -18.98 -0.01 -0.23
CA SER A 217 -18.94 -0.23 1.20
C SER A 217 -18.31 -1.59 1.52
N GLY A 218 -17.39 -1.61 2.48
CA GLY A 218 -16.82 -2.85 3.03
C GLY A 218 -15.49 -3.28 2.41
N ASN A 219 -15.01 -4.44 2.89
CA ASN A 219 -13.70 -4.97 2.56
C ASN A 219 -13.72 -5.71 1.22
N THR A 220 -12.95 -5.21 0.25
CA THR A 220 -12.82 -5.80 -1.10
C THR A 220 -11.50 -6.54 -1.31
N LYS A 221 -10.78 -6.94 -0.24
CA LYS A 221 -9.50 -7.67 -0.35
C LYS A 221 -9.55 -8.88 -1.29
N ASN A 222 -10.64 -9.64 -1.22
CA ASN A 222 -10.84 -10.85 -2.03
C ASN A 222 -11.18 -10.56 -3.51
N GLU A 223 -11.39 -9.29 -3.89
CA GLU A 223 -11.51 -8.90 -5.30
C GLU A 223 -10.14 -8.84 -5.99
N LEU A 224 -9.09 -8.51 -5.24
CA LEU A 224 -7.72 -8.36 -5.76
C LEU A 224 -6.84 -9.56 -5.41
N PHE A 225 -6.75 -9.91 -4.13
CA PHE A 225 -5.85 -10.96 -3.68
C PHE A 225 -6.45 -12.33 -3.97
N VAL A 226 -5.60 -13.17 -4.56
CA VAL A 226 -5.92 -14.55 -4.91
C VAL A 226 -5.12 -15.50 -4.04
N SER A 227 -5.64 -16.70 -3.81
CA SER A 227 -4.86 -17.73 -3.15
C SER A 227 -3.69 -18.16 -4.05
N PHE A 228 -2.60 -18.62 -3.45
CA PHE A 228 -1.47 -19.18 -4.20
C PHE A 228 -1.86 -20.30 -5.16
N ARG A 229 -2.97 -21.01 -4.88
CA ARG A 229 -3.49 -22.09 -5.73
C ARG A 229 -4.17 -21.56 -7.00
N GLU A 230 -4.76 -20.38 -6.94
CA GLU A 230 -5.54 -19.76 -8.03
C GLU A 230 -4.76 -18.71 -8.82
N ASP A 231 -3.61 -18.27 -8.30
CA ASP A 231 -2.74 -17.32 -8.95
C ASP A 231 -2.21 -17.87 -10.29
N THR A 232 -2.21 -17.02 -11.32
CA THR A 232 -1.71 -17.33 -12.65
C THR A 232 -0.19 -17.49 -12.69
N LEU A 233 0.53 -16.95 -11.70
CA LEU A 233 1.97 -17.06 -11.53
C LEU A 233 2.39 -18.25 -10.67
N ARG A 234 1.45 -19.09 -10.23
CA ARG A 234 1.70 -20.24 -9.34
C ARG A 234 2.88 -21.11 -9.77
N VAL A 235 3.06 -21.33 -11.07
CA VAL A 235 4.18 -22.12 -11.63
C VAL A 235 5.56 -21.64 -11.16
N LEU A 236 5.70 -20.38 -10.74
CA LEU A 236 6.96 -19.81 -10.27
C LEU A 236 7.33 -20.27 -8.85
N TYR A 237 6.35 -20.59 -8.01
CA TYR A 237 6.57 -20.84 -6.59
C TYR A 237 5.86 -22.08 -6.05
N GLU A 238 5.15 -22.85 -6.87
CA GLU A 238 4.44 -24.06 -6.43
C GLU A 238 5.33 -25.08 -5.72
N ARG A 239 6.61 -25.16 -6.11
CA ARG A 239 7.61 -26.01 -5.45
C ARG A 239 7.91 -25.63 -3.99
N PHE A 240 7.48 -24.45 -3.55
CA PHE A 240 7.67 -23.92 -2.19
C PHE A 240 6.39 -23.97 -1.35
N LEU A 241 5.25 -24.42 -1.90
CA LEU A 241 3.95 -24.46 -1.21
C LEU A 241 3.72 -25.77 -0.41
N SER A 242 4.80 -26.43 0.03
CA SER A 242 4.76 -27.73 0.72
C SER A 242 4.12 -27.66 2.10
#